data_AF-A0A957NKX0-F1
#
_entry.id   AF-A0A957NKX0-F1
#
_cell.length_a   1.000
_cell.length_b   1.000
_cell.length_c   1.000
_cell.angle_alpha   90.00
_cell.angle_beta   90.00
_cell.angle_gamma   90.00
#
_symmetry.space_group_name_H-M   'P 1'
#
loop_
_entity.id
_entity.type
_entity.pdbx_description
1 polymer ?
#
loop_
_entity_poly.entity_id
_entity_poly.type
_entity_poly.pdbx_seq_one_letter_code
_entity_poly.pdbx_strand_id
1 'polypeptide(L)'
;DIPCGGFALIGGEEIGQVVVETLQGSRSPACLLQSHGVFTIGPTAEKAVKAAVMTEDNAAIAWASLLMGQPLTIAQSDIDKLYDRYQNVYGQ
;
A
#
# COMPACT_ATOMS: atom_id res chain seq x y z
N ASP A 1 2.16 -6.78 -1.16
CA ASP A 1 1.46 -5.98 -2.18
C ASP A 1 0.60 -4.92 -1.53
N ILE A 2 0.21 -3.90 -2.31
CA ILE A 2 -0.74 -2.85 -1.92
C ILE A 2 -2.09 -3.22 -2.55
N PRO A 3 -3.12 -3.57 -1.76
CA PRO A 3 -4.42 -3.96 -2.31
C PRO A 3 -5.14 -2.77 -2.96
N CYS A 4 -5.96 -3.05 -3.97
CA CYS A 4 -6.83 -2.09 -4.62
C CYS A 4 -8.29 -2.46 -4.34
N GLY A 5 -8.98 -1.61 -3.60
CA GLY A 5 -10.40 -1.72 -3.30
C GLY A 5 -11.27 -1.24 -4.47
N GLY A 6 -12.57 -1.55 -4.39
CA GLY A 6 -13.55 -1.15 -5.39
C GLY A 6 -13.80 0.37 -5.43
N PHE A 7 -14.64 0.78 -6.38
CA PHE A 7 -15.10 2.17 -6.50
C PHE A 7 -16.20 2.49 -5.47
N ALA A 8 -16.14 3.68 -4.89
CA ALA A 8 -17.21 4.26 -4.08
C ALA A 8 -17.38 5.75 -4.45
N LEU A 9 -18.62 6.24 -4.41
CA LEU A 9 -18.90 7.66 -4.64
C LEU A 9 -18.38 8.51 -3.47
N ILE A 10 -17.84 9.68 -3.80
CA ILE A 10 -17.46 10.68 -2.80
C ILE A 10 -18.70 11.28 -2.12
N GLY A 11 -18.62 11.50 -0.80
CA GLY A 11 -19.65 12.24 -0.06
C GLY A 11 -20.38 11.46 1.03
N GLY A 12 -20.04 10.19 1.28
CA GLY A 12 -20.61 9.37 2.36
C GLY A 12 -19.59 8.48 3.08
N GLU A 13 -20.08 7.59 3.94
CA GLU A 13 -19.27 6.69 4.77
C GLU A 13 -18.71 5.48 3.99
N GLU A 14 -19.20 5.26 2.77
CA GLU A 14 -18.89 4.11 1.92
C GLU A 14 -17.39 4.01 1.61
N ILE A 15 -16.71 5.15 1.41
CA ILE A 15 -15.25 5.18 1.21
C ILE A 15 -14.54 4.58 2.42
N GLY A 16 -14.96 4.97 3.63
CA GLY A 16 -14.37 4.45 4.87
C GLY A 16 -14.57 2.95 5.00
N GLN A 17 -15.76 2.45 4.66
CA GLN A 17 -16.06 1.01 4.67
C GLN A 17 -15.17 0.25 3.68
N VAL A 18 -15.07 0.72 2.43
CA VAL A 18 -14.22 0.06 1.42
C VAL A 18 -12.75 0.09 1.84
N VAL A 19 -12.24 1.17 2.43
CA VAL A 19 -10.85 1.23 2.94
C VAL A 19 -10.63 0.19 4.03
N VAL A 20 -11.53 0.10 5.01
CA VAL A 20 -11.43 -0.88 6.11
C VAL A 20 -11.46 -2.31 5.58
N GLU A 21 -12.43 -2.64 4.72
CA GLU A 21 -12.56 -3.96 4.09
C GLU A 21 -11.33 -4.32 3.26
N THR A 22 -10.80 -3.37 2.47
CA THR A 22 -9.63 -3.59 1.61
C THR A 22 -8.35 -3.82 2.40
N LEU A 23 -8.20 -3.16 3.55
CA LEU A 23 -7.05 -3.33 4.43
C LEU A 23 -7.18 -4.51 5.38
N GLN A 24 -8.39 -5.06 5.56
CA GLN A 24 -8.61 -6.18 6.46
C GLN A 24 -7.81 -7.41 6.04
N GLY A 25 -6.97 -7.92 6.94
CA GLY A 25 -6.07 -9.05 6.67
C GLY A 25 -4.85 -8.71 5.81
N SER A 26 -4.71 -7.46 5.35
CA SER A 26 -3.52 -6.97 4.69
C SER A 26 -2.46 -6.54 5.70
N ARG A 27 -1.21 -6.91 5.46
CA ARG A 27 -0.05 -6.36 6.20
C ARG A 27 0.38 -4.97 5.70
N SER A 28 -0.20 -4.50 4.58
CA SER A 28 0.12 -3.20 4.01
C SER A 28 -0.57 -2.09 4.81
N PRO A 29 0.15 -1.00 5.17
CA PRO A 29 -0.47 0.19 5.77
C PRO A 29 -1.14 1.09 4.72
N ALA A 30 -1.22 0.67 3.45
CA ALA A 30 -1.76 1.43 2.34
C ALA A 30 -2.65 0.57 1.45
N CYS A 31 -3.68 1.19 0.88
CA CYS A 31 -4.50 0.64 -0.20
C CYS A 31 -4.78 1.71 -1.26
N LEU A 32 -5.11 1.25 -2.46
CA LEU A 32 -5.69 2.09 -3.51
C LEU A 32 -7.20 1.89 -3.53
N LEU A 33 -7.93 2.89 -3.99
CA LEU A 33 -9.33 2.73 -4.38
C LEU A 33 -9.47 3.00 -5.88
N GLN A 34 -10.20 2.11 -6.58
CA GLN A 34 -10.43 2.21 -8.01
C GLN A 34 -10.93 3.61 -8.40
N SER A 35 -10.28 4.23 -9.39
CA SER A 35 -10.63 5.54 -9.93
C SER A 35 -10.69 6.68 -8.90
N HIS A 36 -9.95 6.55 -7.80
CA HIS A 36 -9.95 7.55 -6.73
C HIS A 36 -8.54 7.95 -6.31
N GLY A 37 -7.79 7.07 -5.63
CA GLY A 37 -6.47 7.42 -5.12
C GLY A 37 -5.99 6.51 -4.00
N VAL A 38 -5.03 7.01 -3.22
CA VAL A 38 -4.36 6.29 -2.12
C VAL A 38 -4.99 6.61 -0.77
N PHE A 39 -5.12 5.58 0.07
CA PHE A 39 -5.44 5.71 1.49
C PHE A 39 -4.39 4.98 2.31
N THR A 40 -3.93 5.62 3.39
CA THR A 40 -2.93 5.04 4.28
C THR A 40 -3.29 5.19 5.75
N ILE A 41 -2.78 4.25 6.55
CA ILE A 41 -2.95 4.19 7.99
C ILE A 41 -1.60 4.07 8.69
N GLY A 42 -1.54 4.49 9.95
CA GLY A 42 -0.34 4.38 10.76
C GLY A 42 -0.63 4.76 12.22
N PRO A 43 0.22 4.34 13.17
CA PRO A 43 0.02 4.66 14.58
C PRO A 43 0.26 6.15 14.89
N THR A 44 0.85 6.89 13.96
CA THR A 44 0.99 8.35 14.01
C THR A 44 0.68 8.94 12.64
N ALA A 45 0.28 10.21 12.60
CA ALA A 45 0.07 10.93 11.33
C ALA A 45 1.32 10.91 10.45
N GLU A 46 2.51 11.11 11.04
CA GLU A 46 3.79 11.04 10.32
C GLU A 46 4.01 9.66 9.67
N LYS A 47 3.72 8.56 10.38
CA LYS A 47 3.85 7.20 9.83
C LYS A 47 2.84 6.92 8.72
N ALA A 48 1.61 7.43 8.83
CA ALA A 48 0.60 7.33 7.77
C ALA A 48 1.04 8.10 6.51
N VAL A 49 1.56 9.33 6.68
CA VAL A 49 2.10 10.14 5.57
C VAL A 49 3.30 9.46 4.94
N LYS A 50 4.23 8.91 5.74
CA LYS A 50 5.36 8.13 5.23
C LYS A 50 4.89 6.97 4.35
N ALA A 51 3.87 6.23 4.79
CA ALA A 51 3.28 5.17 3.98
C ALA A 51 2.70 5.69 2.66
N ALA A 52 2.06 6.87 2.65
CA ALA A 52 1.52 7.48 1.43
C ALA A 52 2.63 7.83 0.43
N VAL A 53 3.69 8.49 0.90
CA VAL A 53 4.85 8.86 0.07
C VAL A 53 5.52 7.61 -0.52
N MET A 54 5.79 6.60 0.31
CA MET A 54 6.40 5.36 -0.17
C MET A 54 5.51 4.61 -1.17
N THR A 55 4.19 4.68 -1.01
CA THR A 55 3.22 4.05 -1.93
C THR A 55 3.27 4.76 -3.28
N GLU A 56 3.25 6.09 -3.29
CA GLU A 56 3.31 6.90 -4.51
C GLU A 56 4.63 6.68 -5.28
N ASP A 57 5.77 6.75 -4.59
CA ASP A 57 7.09 6.54 -5.21
C ASP A 57 7.18 5.14 -5.87
N ASN A 58 6.72 4.11 -5.16
CA ASN A 58 6.72 2.75 -5.69
C ASN A 58 5.71 2.58 -6.82
N ALA A 59 4.56 3.25 -6.79
CA ALA A 59 3.58 3.21 -7.87
C ALA A 59 4.16 3.84 -9.14
N ALA A 60 4.87 4.96 -9.03
CA ALA A 60 5.56 5.60 -10.15
C ALA A 60 6.64 4.68 -10.76
N ILE A 61 7.46 4.04 -9.93
CA ILE A 61 8.49 3.08 -10.38
C ILE A 61 7.85 1.86 -11.04
N ALA A 62 6.82 1.28 -10.43
CA ALA A 62 6.11 0.13 -10.95
C ALA A 62 5.45 0.44 -12.30
N TRP A 63 4.78 1.60 -12.40
CA TRP A 63 4.18 2.08 -13.63
C TRP A 63 5.21 2.26 -14.75
N ALA A 64 6.32 2.96 -14.46
CA ALA A 64 7.39 3.14 -15.43
C ALA A 64 8.01 1.79 -15.87
N SER A 65 8.17 0.85 -14.94
CA SER A 65 8.69 -0.48 -15.24
C SER A 65 7.75 -1.28 -16.15
N LEU A 66 6.44 -1.19 -15.94
CA LEU A 66 5.41 -1.81 -16.77
C LEU A 66 5.42 -1.28 -18.21
N LEU A 67 5.72 0.01 -18.41
CA LEU A 67 5.88 0.59 -19.74
C LEU A 67 7.09 0.01 -20.51
N MET A 68 8.09 -0.52 -19.80
CA MET A 68 9.29 -1.13 -20.37
C MET A 68 9.18 -2.66 -20.53
N GLY A 69 8.09 -3.27 -20.07
CA GLY A 69 7.85 -4.72 -20.14
C GLY A 69 7.35 -5.30 -18.81
N GLN A 70 7.47 -6.61 -18.64
CA GLN A 70 7.06 -7.28 -17.40
C GLN A 70 8.16 -7.14 -16.32
N PRO A 71 7.90 -6.47 -15.19
CA PRO A 71 8.88 -6.34 -14.11
C PRO A 71 9.15 -7.69 -13.44
N LEU A 72 10.40 -7.88 -13.00
CA LEU A 72 10.79 -9.02 -12.16
C LEU A 72 10.21 -8.84 -10.76
N THR A 73 9.58 -9.90 -10.23
CA THR A 73 9.02 -9.91 -8.88
C THR A 73 10.02 -10.48 -7.87
N ILE A 74 9.97 -9.98 -6.64
CA ILE A 74 10.70 -10.57 -5.51
C ILE A 74 9.95 -11.82 -5.03
N ALA A 75 10.68 -12.89 -4.71
CA ALA A 75 10.08 -14.09 -4.14
C ALA A 75 9.38 -13.78 -2.80
N GLN A 76 8.17 -14.31 -2.61
CA GLN A 76 7.36 -14.04 -1.41
C GLN A 76 8.13 -14.31 -0.11
N SER A 77 8.90 -15.40 -0.05
CA SER A 77 9.73 -15.74 1.11
C SER A 77 10.77 -14.68 1.46
N ASP A 78 11.30 -13.97 0.48
CA ASP A 78 12.28 -12.90 0.72
C ASP A 78 11.58 -11.60 1.13
N ILE A 79 10.39 -11.32 0.59
CA ILE A 79 9.53 -10.22 1.08
C ILE A 79 9.20 -10.44 2.56
N ASP A 80 8.86 -11.67 2.95
CA ASP A 80 8.53 -12.02 4.34
C ASP A 80 9.73 -11.83 5.28
N LYS A 81 10.94 -12.25 4.88
CA LYS A 81 12.18 -12.01 5.64
C LYS A 81 12.49 -10.51 5.77
N LEU A 82 12.33 -9.74 4.69
CA LEU A 82 12.59 -8.30 4.70
C LEU A 82 11.59 -7.56 5.59
N TYR A 83 10.32 -7.97 5.56
CA TYR A 83 9.29 -7.44 6.45
C TYR A 83 9.64 -7.69 7.92
N ASP A 84 9.98 -8.92 8.29
CA ASP A 84 10.39 -9.28 9.66
C ASP A 84 11.58 -8.44 10.13
N ARG A 85 12.62 -8.34 9.29
CA ARG A 85 13.82 -7.53 9.60
C ARG A 85 13.49 -6.05 9.80
N TYR A 86 12.60 -5.48 8.99
CA TYR A 86 12.22 -4.07 9.12
C TYR A 86 11.44 -3.80 10.42
N GLN A 87 10.61 -4.76 10.88
CA GLN A 87 9.87 -4.60 12.13
C GLN A 87 10.73 -4.83 13.37
N ASN A 88 11.67 -5.77 13.32
CA ASN A 88 12.31 -6.32 14.52
C ASN A 88 13.80 -5.96 14.67
N VAL A 89 14.49 -5.53 13.61
CA VAL A 89 15.95 -5.38 13.59
C VAL A 89 16.40 -3.99 13.12
N TYR A 90 15.73 -3.41 12.14
CA TYR A 90 16.18 -2.16 11.52
C TYR A 90 15.55 -0.92 12.20
N GLY A 91 16.39 -0.03 12.73
CA GLY A 91 15.95 1.25 13.31
C GLY A 91 15.54 1.19 14.79
N GLN A 92 15.91 0.13 15.51
CA GLN A 92 16.09 0.16 16.97
C GLN A 92 17.47 0.71 17.32
#